data_AF-A0A3D1M298-F1
#
_entry.id   AF-A0A3D1M298-F1
#
_cell.length_a   1.000
_cell.length_b   1.000
_cell.length_c   1.000
_cell.angle_alpha   90.00
_cell.angle_beta   90.00
_cell.angle_gamma   90.00
#
_symmetry.space_group_name_H-M   'P 1'
#
loop_
_entity.id
_entity.type
_entity.pdbx_description
1 polymer ?
#
loop_
_entity_poly.entity_id
_entity_poly.type
_entity_poly.pdbx_seq_one_letter_code
_entity_poly.pdbx_strand_id
1 'polypeptide(L)'
;MNKTSDFPIFDCHFHIIEKEFPLQANNGYIPDEFTIEHYYERLREYSIQGGAVVSGSFQGFDQTYLKSALRRLGPGFVGVTQLPETVTDEEILDLDRHGVKAVRFNLNRGGSAGSE
;
A
#
# COMPACT_ATOMS: atom_id res chain seq x y z
N MET A 1 -14.04 23.37 -11.39
CA MET A 1 -14.01 23.27 -9.91
C MET A 1 -12.64 23.77 -9.49
N ASN A 2 -12.58 24.75 -8.59
CA ASN A 2 -11.31 25.29 -8.12
C ASN A 2 -10.73 24.28 -7.13
N LYS A 3 -9.57 23.69 -7.46
CA LYS A 3 -8.89 22.75 -6.57
C LYS A 3 -8.63 23.42 -5.22
N THR A 4 -8.79 22.67 -4.13
CA THR A 4 -8.52 23.13 -2.77
C THR A 4 -7.03 23.41 -2.52
N SER A 5 -6.12 22.89 -3.34
CA SER A 5 -4.71 23.30 -3.36
C SER A 5 -4.14 23.42 -4.78
N ASP A 6 -3.48 24.56 -5.03
CA ASP A 6 -2.67 24.78 -6.24
C ASP A 6 -1.25 24.18 -6.13
N PHE A 7 -0.86 23.72 -4.94
CA PHE A 7 0.44 23.10 -4.71
C PHE A 7 0.38 21.58 -4.99
N PRO A 8 1.45 21.01 -5.57
CA PRO A 8 1.58 19.57 -5.76
C PRO A 8 1.60 18.85 -4.40
N ILE A 9 0.79 17.82 -4.25
CA ILE A 9 0.68 17.03 -3.01
C ILE A 9 1.21 15.62 -3.24
N PHE A 10 1.93 15.12 -2.23
CA PHE A 10 2.26 13.71 -2.07
C PHE A 10 1.46 13.16 -0.88
N ASP A 11 0.58 12.18 -1.12
CA ASP A 11 -0.13 11.49 -0.04
C ASP A 11 0.80 10.48 0.63
N CYS A 12 1.31 10.82 1.81
CA CYS A 12 2.33 10.03 2.49
C CYS A 12 1.82 8.68 3.03
N HIS A 13 0.51 8.44 3.11
CA HIS A 13 -0.01 7.19 3.67
C HIS A 13 -1.47 6.95 3.28
N PHE A 14 -1.71 5.97 2.41
CA PHE A 14 -3.05 5.45 2.16
C PHE A 14 -3.04 3.94 1.86
N HIS A 15 -4.22 3.34 1.88
CA HIS A 15 -4.42 1.92 1.60
C HIS A 15 -5.28 1.76 0.34
N ILE A 16 -4.97 0.77 -0.49
CA ILE A 16 -5.86 0.28 -1.55
C ILE A 16 -6.34 -1.11 -1.16
N ILE A 17 -7.64 -1.34 -1.25
CA ILE A 17 -8.32 -2.57 -0.85
C ILE A 17 -9.24 -2.97 -2.01
N GLU A 18 -8.86 -3.99 -2.76
CA GLU A 18 -9.66 -4.56 -3.85
C GLU A 18 -9.99 -6.01 -3.51
N LYS A 19 -11.27 -6.40 -3.64
CA LYS A 19 -11.78 -7.71 -3.22
C LYS A 19 -11.22 -8.89 -4.03
N GLU A 20 -10.63 -8.61 -5.19
CA GLU A 20 -9.99 -9.62 -6.04
C GLU A 20 -8.69 -10.18 -5.44
N PHE A 21 -8.11 -9.49 -4.45
CA PHE A 21 -6.91 -9.94 -3.75
C PHE A 21 -7.22 -10.53 -2.37
N PRO A 22 -6.42 -11.50 -1.90
CA PRO A 22 -6.61 -12.10 -0.59
C PRO A 22 -6.56 -11.08 0.55
N LEU A 23 -7.51 -11.17 1.47
CA LEU A 23 -7.52 -10.44 2.74
C LEU A 23 -7.56 -11.42 3.91
N GLN A 24 -6.79 -11.11 4.95
CA GLN A 24 -6.76 -11.83 6.21
C GLN A 24 -7.51 -11.02 7.25
N ALA A 25 -8.43 -11.66 7.97
CA ALA A 25 -9.13 -11.02 9.08
C ALA A 25 -8.12 -10.66 10.17
N ASN A 26 -8.10 -9.39 10.57
CA ASN A 26 -7.23 -8.89 11.62
C ASN A 26 -8.09 -8.60 12.86
N ASN A 27 -8.06 -9.50 13.85
CA ASN A 27 -8.96 -9.48 15.03
C ASN A 27 -10.45 -9.45 14.65
N GLY A 28 -10.83 -10.25 13.64
CA GLY A 28 -12.21 -10.32 13.15
C GLY A 28 -12.64 -9.15 12.26
N TYR A 29 -11.76 -8.17 12.02
CA TYR A 29 -12.02 -7.05 11.13
C TYR A 29 -11.46 -7.31 9.72
N ILE A 30 -12.30 -7.09 8.71
CA ILE A 30 -11.95 -7.00 7.28
C ILE A 30 -12.44 -5.64 6.81
N PRO A 31 -11.59 -4.80 6.19
CA PRO A 31 -12.02 -3.48 5.74
C PRO A 31 -12.94 -3.56 4.53
N ASP A 32 -13.77 -2.53 4.38
CA ASP A 32 -14.52 -2.30 3.14
C ASP A 32 -13.59 -2.01 1.96
N GLU A 33 -14.10 -2.25 0.77
CA GLU A 33 -13.41 -2.01 -0.48
C GLU A 33 -13.09 -0.52 -0.69
N PHE A 34 -11.85 -0.24 -1.07
CA PHE A 34 -11.36 1.10 -1.37
C PHE A 34 -10.40 1.02 -2.54
N THR A 35 -10.95 1.16 -3.75
CA THR A 35 -10.20 1.03 -5.00
C THR A 35 -9.45 2.31 -5.34
N ILE A 36 -8.62 2.26 -6.39
CA ILE A 36 -7.93 3.44 -6.94
C ILE A 36 -8.94 4.51 -7.41
N GLU A 37 -10.09 4.09 -7.95
CA GLU A 37 -11.16 4.99 -8.37
C GLU A 37 -11.78 5.70 -7.17
N HIS A 38 -12.01 4.98 -6.06
CA HIS A 38 -12.45 5.61 -4.80
C HIS A 38 -11.42 6.62 -4.27
N TYR A 39 -10.12 6.30 -4.38
CA TYR A 39 -9.03 7.19 -3.99
C TYR A 39 -9.02 8.48 -4.81
N TYR A 40 -9.09 8.41 -6.14
CA TYR A 40 -9.12 9.60 -6.99
C TYR A 40 -10.40 10.43 -6.83
N GLU A 41 -11.56 9.79 -6.66
CA GLU A 41 -12.80 10.53 -6.37
C GLU A 41 -12.71 11.27 -5.04
N ARG A 42 -12.16 10.62 -4.00
CA ARG A 42 -11.93 11.23 -2.68
C ARG A 42 -11.01 12.45 -2.76
N LEU A 43 -10.01 12.39 -3.63
CA LEU A 43 -8.97 13.41 -3.74
C LEU A 43 -9.13 14.34 -4.94
N ARG A 44 -10.30 14.35 -5.59
CA ARG A 44 -10.54 15.09 -6.83
C ARG A 44 -10.25 16.59 -6.75
N GLU A 45 -10.40 17.18 -5.56
CA GLU A 45 -10.15 18.61 -5.32
C GLU A 45 -8.67 18.90 -5.04
N TYR A 46 -7.82 17.89 -4.83
CA TYR A 46 -6.41 18.05 -4.52
C TYR A 46 -5.53 17.87 -5.77
N SER A 47 -4.38 18.54 -5.78
CA SER A 47 -3.36 18.37 -6.82
C SER A 47 -2.38 17.25 -6.48
N ILE A 48 -2.89 16.02 -6.34
CA ILE A 48 -2.08 14.82 -6.08
C ILE A 48 -1.13 14.58 -7.25
N GLN A 49 0.16 14.43 -6.97
CA GLN A 49 1.20 14.07 -7.94
C GLN A 49 1.81 12.70 -7.63
N GLY A 50 1.55 12.16 -6.44
CA GLY A 50 2.11 10.90 -5.98
C GLY A 50 1.61 10.52 -4.60
N GLY A 51 2.09 9.37 -4.12
CA GLY A 51 1.81 8.94 -2.76
C GLY A 51 2.38 7.57 -2.43
N ALA A 52 2.24 7.18 -1.17
CA ALA A 52 2.69 5.89 -0.66
C ALA A 52 1.49 4.97 -0.39
N VAL A 53 1.37 3.91 -1.19
CA VAL A 53 0.41 2.82 -0.93
C VAL A 53 1.03 1.92 0.14
N VAL A 54 0.46 1.94 1.33
CA VAL A 54 0.95 1.19 2.48
C VAL A 54 0.15 -0.09 2.65
N SER A 55 0.80 -1.23 2.81
CA SER A 55 0.11 -2.48 3.15
C SER A 55 -0.49 -2.42 4.55
N GLY A 56 -1.79 -2.70 4.61
CA GLY A 56 -2.51 -2.92 5.86
C GLY A 56 -2.20 -4.30 6.44
N SER A 57 -2.42 -4.48 7.75
CA SER A 57 -2.22 -5.78 8.39
C SER A 57 -3.12 -6.89 7.81
N PHE A 58 -4.26 -6.52 7.23
CA PHE A 58 -5.18 -7.42 6.55
C PHE A 58 -4.64 -7.94 5.20
N GLN A 59 -3.59 -7.35 4.64
CA GLN A 59 -2.92 -7.88 3.43
C GLN A 59 -1.80 -8.86 3.77
N GLY A 60 -1.39 -8.95 5.04
CA GLY A 60 -0.34 -9.86 5.48
C GLY A 60 0.94 -9.69 4.66
N PHE A 61 1.44 -10.79 4.10
CA PHE A 61 2.59 -10.83 3.20
C PHE A 61 2.19 -10.99 1.72
N ASP A 62 0.95 -10.71 1.35
CA ASP A 62 0.57 -10.67 -0.06
C ASP A 62 0.98 -9.31 -0.67
N GLN A 63 1.88 -9.33 -1.65
CA GLN A 63 2.26 -8.14 -2.43
C GLN A 63 1.62 -8.11 -3.82
N THR A 64 0.77 -9.07 -4.19
CA THR A 64 0.16 -9.11 -5.54
C THR A 64 -0.74 -7.90 -5.78
N TYR A 65 -1.57 -7.53 -4.79
CA TYR A 65 -2.40 -6.32 -4.85
C TYR A 65 -1.53 -5.05 -4.97
N LEU A 66 -0.42 -4.97 -4.23
CA LEU A 66 0.44 -3.79 -4.18
C LEU A 66 1.12 -3.56 -5.52
N LYS A 67 1.68 -4.62 -6.13
CA LYS A 67 2.25 -4.57 -7.48
C LYS A 67 1.19 -4.15 -8.51
N SER A 68 -0.03 -4.68 -8.41
CA SER A 68 -1.14 -4.29 -9.29
C SER A 68 -1.50 -2.81 -9.14
N ALA A 69 -1.63 -2.34 -7.90
CA ALA A 69 -2.00 -0.96 -7.59
C ALA A 69 -0.94 0.04 -8.08
N LEU A 70 0.35 -0.21 -7.83
CA LEU A 70 1.44 0.66 -8.26
C LEU A 70 1.53 0.75 -9.78
N ARG A 71 1.34 -0.37 -10.49
CA ARG A 71 1.30 -0.38 -11.96
C ARG A 71 0.16 0.49 -12.51
N ARG A 72 -0.99 0.51 -11.85
CA ARG A 72 -2.17 1.30 -12.26
C ARG A 72 -2.03 2.79 -11.89
N LEU A 73 -1.50 3.09 -10.70
CA LEU A 73 -1.29 4.44 -10.21
C LEU A 73 -0.16 5.18 -10.95
N GLY A 74 0.86 4.45 -11.40
CA GLY A 74 1.96 4.99 -12.19
C GLY A 74 3.12 5.56 -11.35
N PRO A 75 4.10 6.20 -12.01
CA PRO A 75 5.44 6.44 -11.45
C PRO A 75 5.51 7.47 -10.31
N GLY A 76 4.44 8.23 -10.06
CA GLY A 76 4.36 9.13 -8.90
C GLY A 76 4.14 8.40 -7.57
N PHE A 77 3.80 7.10 -7.62
CA PHE A 77 3.42 6.33 -6.45
C PHE A 77 4.45 5.26 -6.09
N VAL A 78 4.60 5.02 -4.81
CA VAL A 78 5.51 4.01 -4.25
C VAL A 78 4.79 3.09 -3.27
N GLY A 79 5.28 1.87 -3.13
CA GLY A 79 4.74 0.89 -2.20
C GLY A 79 5.51 0.82 -0.89
N VAL A 80 4.79 0.54 0.19
CA VAL A 80 5.34 0.15 1.49
C VAL A 80 4.70 -1.17 1.89
N THR A 81 5.50 -2.23 2.06
CA THR A 81 5.00 -3.57 2.39
C THR A 81 5.54 -4.07 3.72
N GLN A 82 5.02 -5.18 4.23
CA GLN A 82 5.73 -5.99 5.23
C GLN A 82 6.23 -7.27 4.55
N LEU A 83 7.31 -7.86 5.08
CA LEU A 83 7.95 -9.06 4.56
C LEU A 83 8.18 -10.07 5.69
N PRO A 84 8.15 -11.38 5.41
CA PRO A 84 8.58 -12.38 6.37
C PRO A 84 10.10 -12.31 6.57
N GLU A 85 10.61 -12.85 7.67
CA GLU A 85 12.06 -12.96 7.91
C GLU A 85 12.80 -13.82 6.88
N THR A 86 12.06 -14.73 6.23
CA THR A 86 12.58 -15.67 5.24
C THR A 86 12.66 -15.07 3.84
N VAL A 87 12.33 -13.78 3.66
CA VAL A 87 12.36 -13.12 2.35
C VAL A 87 13.80 -13.08 1.82
N THR A 88 13.98 -13.34 0.53
CA THR A 88 15.31 -13.30 -0.10
C THR A 88 15.64 -11.92 -0.68
N ASP A 89 16.93 -11.66 -0.91
CA ASP A 89 17.39 -10.45 -1.60
C ASP A 89 16.79 -10.34 -3.01
N GLU A 90 16.62 -11.46 -3.72
CA GLU A 90 16.00 -11.47 -5.05
C GLU A 90 14.54 -11.02 -5.00
N GLU A 91 13.79 -11.44 -3.98
CA GLU A 91 12.40 -11.02 -3.76
C GLU A 91 12.32 -9.53 -3.41
N ILE A 92 13.26 -9.02 -2.59
CA ILE A 92 13.36 -7.58 -2.27
C ILE A 92 13.67 -6.77 -3.54
N LEU A 93 14.64 -7.22 -4.35
CA LEU A 93 14.99 -6.57 -5.62
C LEU A 93 13.83 -6.62 -6.63
N ASP A 94 13.02 -7.69 -6.60
CA ASP A 94 11.80 -7.75 -7.41
C ASP A 94 10.75 -6.72 -6.99
N LEU A 95 10.55 -6.57 -5.68
CA LEU A 95 9.66 -5.55 -5.14
C LEU A 95 10.14 -4.13 -5.49
N ASP A 96 11.44 -3.87 -5.41
CA ASP A 96 12.03 -2.58 -5.79
C ASP A 96 11.74 -2.21 -7.25
N ARG A 97 11.88 -3.19 -8.16
CA ARG A 97 11.56 -3.03 -9.60
C ARG A 97 10.08 -2.71 -9.85
N HIS A 98 9.18 -3.14 -8.95
CA HIS A 98 7.75 -2.84 -9.02
C HIS A 98 7.35 -1.55 -8.28
N GLY A 99 8.32 -0.78 -7.78
CA GLY A 99 8.07 0.50 -7.13
C GLY A 99 7.83 0.42 -5.62
N VAL A 100 8.09 -0.72 -4.99
CA VAL A 100 8.07 -0.83 -3.52
C VAL A 100 9.39 -0.30 -2.97
N LYS A 101 9.34 0.72 -2.11
CA LYS A 101 10.54 1.45 -1.65
C LYS A 101 10.75 1.42 -0.13
N ALA A 102 9.85 0.79 0.62
CA ALA A 102 10.01 0.67 2.06
C ALA A 102 9.33 -0.59 2.62
N VAL A 103 9.79 -0.95 3.83
CA VAL A 103 9.21 -1.99 4.67
C VAL A 103 8.54 -1.39 5.89
N ARG A 104 7.42 -1.99 6.32
CA ARG A 104 6.63 -1.62 7.50
C ARG A 104 6.74 -2.73 8.54
N PHE A 105 7.21 -2.36 9.73
CA PHE A 105 7.24 -3.23 10.91
C PHE A 105 6.10 -2.85 11.86
N ASN A 106 5.27 -3.81 12.24
CA ASN A 106 4.19 -3.59 13.20
C ASN A 106 4.56 -4.15 14.58
N LEU A 107 5.13 -3.29 15.43
CA LEU A 107 5.70 -3.66 16.74
C LEU A 107 4.63 -4.00 17.80
N ASN A 108 3.45 -3.37 17.74
CA ASN A 108 2.37 -3.60 18.73
C ASN A 108 1.72 -4.98 18.62
N ARG A 109 2.07 -5.78 17.61
CA ARG A 109 1.46 -7.09 17.32
C ARG A 109 2.50 -8.18 17.09
N GLY A 110 3.68 -8.04 17.69
CA GLY A 110 4.72 -9.07 17.74
C GLY A 110 5.76 -9.01 16.62
N GLY A 111 5.68 -8.04 15.70
CA GLY A 111 6.43 -8.16 14.44
C GLY A 111 5.84 -9.29 13.59
N SER A 112 5.78 -9.10 12.28
CA SER A 112 5.23 -10.15 11.41
C SER A 112 6.15 -11.38 11.32
N ALA A 113 7.40 -11.25 11.78
CA ALA A 113 8.29 -12.35 12.11
C ALA A 113 8.05 -12.69 13.58
N GLY A 114 7.61 -13.92 13.87
CA GLY A 114 7.48 -14.38 15.24
C GLY A 114 8.79 -14.11 15.98
N SER A 115 8.72 -13.46 17.12
CA SER A 115 9.86 -13.38 18.02
C SER A 115 10.17 -14.82 18.46
N GLU A 116 11.37 -15.31 18.19
CA GLU A 116 11.92 -16.41 18.98
C GLU A 116 12.04 -16.01 20.46
#